data_AF-A0A9E3XZL4-F1
#
_entry.id   AF-A0A9E3XZL4-F1
#
_cell.length_a   1.000
_cell.length_b   1.000
_cell.length_c   1.000
_cell.angle_alpha   90.00
_cell.angle_beta   90.00
_cell.angle_gamma   90.00
#
_symmetry.space_group_name_H-M   'P 1'
#
loop_
_entity.id
_entity.type
_entity.pdbx_description
1 polymer ?
#
loop_
_entity_poly.entity_id
_entity_poly.type
_entity_poly.pdbx_seq_one_letter_code
_entity_poly.pdbx_strand_id
1 'polypeptide(L)'
;AAAPAGAPVLPASPTQAIPAPAPAPTEAPAPPAAPAAAPNVDSHSTPVMPEVASGVPVRFADVASPWLAEVGGDPRGTQWEASLVARVTMRFDDTKAGLVHDEEFEAVLFPLGEMVDVSRAVAADWDDRDLRVDTPAQAVYRLTDAPIKTAAFFKRVERDLVDHLTRIRTIEIQVNSQLKLYSRPGEGADAFYQRCYQAA
;
A
#
# COMPACT_ATOMS: atom_id res chain seq x y z
N ALA A 1 68.08 64.51 40.42
CA ALA A 1 67.60 63.38 41.25
C ALA A 1 67.64 62.14 40.36
N ALA A 2 68.61 61.23 40.50
CA ALA A 2 68.80 60.18 41.52
C ALA A 2 67.76 59.04 41.41
N ALA A 3 68.24 57.84 41.04
CA ALA A 3 67.51 56.57 40.91
C ALA A 3 67.11 55.96 42.28
N PRO A 4 66.31 54.87 42.32
CA PRO A 4 66.94 53.54 42.41
C PRO A 4 66.19 52.32 41.78
N ALA A 5 66.94 51.22 41.59
CA ALA A 5 66.66 49.75 41.71
C ALA A 5 65.27 49.16 41.37
N GLY A 6 65.13 48.15 40.49
CA GLY A 6 65.50 46.70 40.61
C GLY A 6 64.19 45.89 40.86
N ALA A 7 63.83 44.75 40.27
CA ALA A 7 64.46 43.55 39.67
C ALA A 7 63.36 42.73 38.93
N PRO A 8 63.50 41.42 38.62
CA PRO A 8 64.45 40.70 37.78
C PRO A 8 63.80 40.02 36.54
N VAL A 9 64.66 39.41 35.73
CA VAL A 9 64.46 38.72 34.45
C VAL A 9 63.83 37.33 34.64
N LEU A 10 62.95 36.90 33.73
CA LEU A 10 62.67 35.48 33.45
C LEU A 10 63.05 35.16 32.00
N PRO A 11 63.77 34.05 31.74
CA PRO A 11 64.29 33.72 30.41
C PRO A 11 63.22 33.16 29.46
N ALA A 12 63.44 33.43 28.16
CA ALA A 12 62.63 33.00 27.05
C ALA A 12 62.63 31.47 26.85
N SER A 13 61.44 30.91 26.63
CA SER A 13 61.28 29.54 26.13
C SER A 13 61.73 29.45 24.67
N PRO A 14 62.49 28.40 24.27
CA PRO A 14 62.93 28.25 22.89
C PRO A 14 61.76 27.89 21.97
N THR A 15 61.74 28.56 20.81
CA THR A 15 60.79 28.31 19.72
C THR A 15 61.01 26.89 19.18
N GLN A 16 59.96 26.07 19.17
CA GLN A 16 59.98 24.76 18.52
C GLN A 16 59.74 24.96 17.02
N ALA A 17 60.68 24.49 16.20
CA ALA A 17 60.57 24.50 14.75
C ALA A 17 59.51 23.48 14.29
N ILE A 18 58.54 23.94 13.49
CA ILE A 18 57.53 23.08 12.86
C ILE A 18 58.19 22.32 11.69
N PRO A 19 58.13 20.98 11.63
CA PRO A 19 58.62 20.23 10.49
C PRO A 19 57.71 20.38 9.26
N ALA A 20 58.32 20.36 8.08
CA ALA A 20 57.65 20.42 6.77
C ALA A 20 56.67 19.24 6.55
N PRO A 21 55.59 19.41 5.75
CA PRO A 21 54.60 18.37 5.53
C PRO A 21 55.15 17.25 4.63
N ALA A 22 54.87 16.00 5.00
CA ALA A 22 55.17 14.81 4.20
C ALA A 22 54.19 14.69 3.01
N PRO A 23 54.60 14.08 1.88
CA PRO A 23 53.76 13.97 0.70
C PRO A 23 52.61 12.96 0.91
N ALA A 24 51.44 13.27 0.37
CA ALA A 24 50.27 12.39 0.41
C ALA A 24 50.50 11.11 -0.41
N PRO A 25 50.01 9.92 0.04
CA PRO A 25 50.06 8.72 -0.78
C PRO A 25 49.03 8.79 -1.91
N THR A 26 49.45 8.46 -3.13
CA THR A 26 48.57 8.21 -4.28
C THR A 26 47.66 7.01 -3.98
N GLU A 27 46.34 7.23 -4.00
CA GLU A 27 45.32 6.21 -3.83
C GLU A 27 45.25 5.33 -5.09
N ALA A 28 45.39 4.01 -4.90
CA ALA A 28 45.26 3.03 -5.98
C ALA A 28 43.77 2.86 -6.37
N PRO A 29 43.45 2.54 -7.64
CA PRO A 29 42.06 2.37 -8.06
C PRO A 29 41.41 1.20 -7.30
N ALA A 30 40.24 1.44 -6.70
CA ALA A 30 39.46 0.41 -6.05
C ALA A 30 39.06 -0.71 -7.04
N PRO A 31 39.12 -1.99 -6.65
CA PRO A 31 38.65 -3.09 -7.48
C PRO A 31 37.14 -2.97 -7.74
N PRO A 32 36.65 -3.45 -8.89
CA PRO A 32 35.22 -3.42 -9.20
C PRO A 32 34.43 -4.17 -8.13
N ALA A 33 33.31 -3.57 -7.70
CA ALA A 33 32.41 -4.15 -6.71
C ALA A 33 31.97 -5.55 -7.14
N ALA A 34 32.14 -6.52 -6.25
CA ALA A 34 31.62 -7.86 -6.44
C ALA A 34 30.09 -7.81 -6.65
N PRO A 35 29.52 -8.67 -7.50
CA PRO A 35 28.07 -8.73 -7.69
C PRO A 35 27.40 -8.98 -6.34
N ALA A 36 26.33 -8.21 -6.05
CA ALA A 36 25.54 -8.38 -4.84
C ALA A 36 25.13 -9.86 -4.69
N ALA A 37 25.37 -10.43 -3.52
CA ALA A 37 25.00 -11.81 -3.23
C ALA A 37 23.49 -11.98 -3.48
N ALA A 38 23.11 -13.03 -4.20
CA ALA A 38 21.70 -13.37 -4.39
C ALA A 38 21.04 -13.50 -3.00
N PRO A 39 19.82 -12.95 -2.80
CA PRO A 39 19.12 -13.10 -1.54
C PRO A 39 19.00 -14.59 -1.20
N ASN A 40 19.21 -14.95 0.07
CA ASN A 40 18.99 -16.31 0.52
C ASN A 40 17.49 -16.59 0.47
N VAL A 41 17.06 -17.27 -0.59
CA VAL A 41 15.65 -17.60 -0.84
C VAL A 41 15.33 -18.89 -0.10
N ASP A 42 14.39 -18.84 0.84
CA ASP A 42 13.86 -20.04 1.49
C ASP A 42 13.11 -20.93 0.48
N SER A 43 12.86 -22.20 0.83
CA SER A 43 12.19 -23.17 -0.05
C SER A 43 10.76 -22.79 -0.46
N HIS A 44 10.15 -21.80 0.20
CA HIS A 44 8.80 -21.30 -0.08
C HIS A 44 8.82 -19.96 -0.81
N SER A 45 9.98 -19.55 -1.30
CA SER A 45 10.15 -18.30 -2.00
C SER A 45 10.90 -18.51 -3.31
N THR A 46 10.80 -17.53 -4.20
CA THR A 46 11.50 -17.53 -5.49
C THR A 46 11.90 -16.10 -5.86
N PRO A 47 13.08 -15.87 -6.44
CA PRO A 47 13.43 -14.57 -7.01
C PRO A 47 12.79 -14.34 -8.38
N VAL A 48 12.19 -15.38 -8.97
CA VAL A 48 11.49 -15.34 -10.25
C VAL A 48 10.00 -15.22 -9.99
N MET A 49 9.35 -14.22 -10.59
CA MET A 49 7.91 -14.01 -10.48
C MET A 49 7.15 -15.28 -10.93
N PRO A 50 6.23 -15.81 -10.10
CA PRO A 50 5.37 -16.91 -10.49
C PRO A 50 4.58 -16.59 -11.76
N GLU A 51 4.35 -17.60 -12.60
CA GLU A 51 3.53 -17.44 -13.79
C GLU A 51 2.08 -17.14 -13.41
N VAL A 52 1.53 -16.08 -13.99
CA VAL A 52 0.13 -15.65 -13.82
C VAL A 52 -0.62 -15.90 -15.12
N ALA A 53 -1.91 -16.22 -15.01
CA ALA A 53 -2.77 -16.44 -16.17
C ALA A 53 -2.70 -15.28 -17.17
N SER A 54 -2.58 -15.62 -18.45
CA SER A 54 -2.51 -14.62 -19.52
C SER A 54 -3.70 -13.66 -19.48
N GLY A 55 -3.42 -12.36 -19.66
CA GLY A 55 -4.41 -11.29 -19.65
C GLY A 55 -4.75 -10.75 -18.26
N VAL A 56 -4.23 -11.35 -17.17
CA VAL A 56 -4.37 -10.80 -15.82
C VAL A 56 -3.21 -9.82 -15.55
N PRO A 57 -3.48 -8.52 -15.29
CA PRO A 57 -2.45 -7.57 -14.93
C PRO A 57 -1.81 -7.93 -13.58
N VAL A 58 -0.49 -7.89 -13.51
CA VAL A 58 0.25 -7.99 -12.25
C VAL A 58 0.73 -6.60 -11.85
N ARG A 59 0.48 -6.22 -10.60
CA ARG A 59 0.86 -4.94 -9.99
C ARG A 59 1.47 -5.17 -8.62
N PHE A 60 2.20 -4.17 -8.14
CA PHE A 60 2.87 -4.18 -6.85
C PHE A 60 2.27 -3.08 -5.96
N ALA A 61 1.78 -3.48 -4.79
CA ALA A 61 1.28 -2.53 -3.80
C ALA A 61 2.40 -1.54 -3.41
N ASP A 62 2.07 -0.25 -3.38
CA ASP A 62 2.95 0.78 -2.87
C ASP A 62 3.06 0.63 -1.35
N VAL A 63 4.29 0.65 -0.82
CA VAL A 63 4.52 0.61 0.64
C VAL A 63 3.94 1.82 1.36
N ALA A 64 3.68 2.92 0.64
CA ALA A 64 3.02 4.11 1.15
C ALA A 64 1.48 4.06 1.09
N SER A 65 0.88 2.99 0.54
CA SER A 65 -0.57 2.87 0.43
C SER A 65 -1.24 2.83 1.81
N PRO A 66 -2.28 3.63 2.04
CA PRO A 66 -2.92 3.74 3.36
C PRO A 66 -3.61 2.45 3.79
N TRP A 67 -4.06 1.63 2.83
CA TRP A 67 -4.76 0.36 3.06
C TRP A 67 -3.83 -0.83 3.30
N LEU A 68 -2.52 -0.70 3.08
CA LEU A 68 -1.59 -1.84 3.06
C LEU A 68 -1.59 -2.62 4.39
N ALA A 69 -1.59 -1.91 5.52
CA ALA A 69 -1.57 -2.53 6.84
C ALA A 69 -2.89 -3.27 7.15
N GLU A 70 -4.02 -2.80 6.63
CA GLU A 70 -5.35 -3.38 6.87
C GLU A 70 -5.49 -4.76 6.21
N VAL A 71 -4.77 -4.98 5.11
CA VAL A 71 -4.74 -6.26 4.39
C VAL A 71 -3.62 -7.18 4.88
N GLY A 72 -2.90 -6.80 5.94
CA GLY A 72 -1.80 -7.57 6.51
C GLY A 72 -0.43 -7.36 5.85
N GLY A 73 -0.30 -6.35 4.99
CA GLY A 73 0.98 -5.96 4.42
C GLY A 73 1.87 -5.23 5.42
N ASP A 74 3.19 -5.39 5.26
CA ASP A 74 4.20 -4.67 6.04
C ASP A 74 5.03 -3.79 5.11
N PRO A 75 5.05 -2.44 5.29
CA PRO A 75 5.86 -1.55 4.47
C PRO A 75 7.38 -1.79 4.61
N ARG A 76 7.81 -2.56 5.62
CA ARG A 76 9.20 -3.01 5.82
C ARG A 76 9.44 -4.44 5.37
N GLY A 77 8.43 -5.10 4.81
CA GLY A 77 8.51 -6.46 4.31
C GLY A 77 9.58 -6.60 3.22
N THR A 78 10.26 -7.74 3.23
CA THR A 78 11.31 -8.07 2.24
C THR A 78 10.86 -9.15 1.27
N GLN A 79 9.63 -9.65 1.41
CA GLN A 79 9.02 -10.67 0.56
C GLN A 79 7.67 -10.17 0.05
N TRP A 80 7.34 -10.54 -1.18
CA TRP A 80 6.08 -10.23 -1.84
C TRP A 80 5.17 -11.45 -1.82
N GLU A 81 3.93 -11.28 -1.35
CA GLU A 81 2.92 -12.33 -1.37
C GLU A 81 1.83 -12.00 -2.38
N ALA A 82 1.29 -13.02 -3.04
CA ALA A 82 0.23 -12.83 -4.01
C ALA A 82 -1.09 -12.43 -3.32
N SER A 83 -1.73 -11.39 -3.83
CA SER A 83 -3.07 -10.95 -3.47
C SER A 83 -3.88 -10.65 -4.74
N LEU A 84 -5.19 -10.50 -4.59
CA LEU A 84 -6.05 -9.98 -5.67
C LEU A 84 -6.62 -8.63 -5.23
N VAL A 85 -6.64 -7.67 -6.15
CA VAL A 85 -7.40 -6.43 -5.98
C VAL A 85 -8.57 -6.44 -6.96
N ALA A 86 -9.73 -5.98 -6.52
CA ALA A 86 -10.96 -5.98 -7.29
C ALA A 86 -11.67 -4.64 -7.16
N ARG A 87 -12.24 -4.16 -8.27
CA ARG A 87 -13.20 -3.06 -8.30
C ARG A 87 -14.50 -3.60 -8.87
N VAL A 88 -15.61 -3.41 -8.16
CA VAL A 88 -16.92 -3.91 -8.53
C VAL A 88 -17.87 -2.73 -8.61
N THR A 89 -18.39 -2.44 -9.80
CA THR A 89 -19.47 -1.46 -9.97
C THR A 89 -20.79 -2.15 -9.69
N MET A 90 -21.57 -1.60 -8.75
CA MET A 90 -22.85 -2.12 -8.30
C MET A 90 -23.95 -1.10 -8.57
N ARG A 91 -25.14 -1.59 -8.91
CA ARG A 91 -26.34 -0.77 -9.12
C ARG A 91 -27.45 -1.23 -8.19
N PHE A 92 -27.92 -0.33 -7.34
CA PHE A 92 -29.14 -0.48 -6.57
C PHE A 92 -30.28 0.17 -7.33
N ASP A 93 -31.26 -0.63 -7.74
CA ASP A 93 -32.46 -0.20 -8.45
C ASP A 93 -33.70 -0.62 -7.67
N ASP A 94 -34.36 0.35 -7.04
CA ASP A 94 -35.67 0.15 -6.40
C ASP A 94 -36.72 0.96 -7.16
N THR A 95 -37.48 0.24 -7.99
CA THR A 95 -38.56 0.83 -8.81
C THR A 95 -39.66 1.47 -7.97
N LYS A 96 -39.92 0.95 -6.76
CA LYS A 96 -40.99 1.46 -5.89
C LYS A 96 -40.58 2.79 -5.25
N ALA A 97 -39.31 2.91 -4.87
CA ALA A 97 -38.73 4.14 -4.36
C ALA A 97 -38.33 5.13 -5.47
N GLY A 98 -38.36 4.71 -6.74
CA GLY A 98 -37.84 5.50 -7.87
C GLY A 98 -36.35 5.75 -7.74
N LEU A 99 -35.63 4.79 -7.17
CA LEU A 99 -34.23 4.91 -6.78
C LEU A 99 -33.33 4.15 -7.74
N VAL A 100 -32.38 4.86 -8.33
CA VAL A 100 -31.24 4.28 -9.04
C VAL A 100 -29.98 4.86 -8.41
N HIS A 101 -29.13 4.00 -7.87
CA HIS A 101 -27.89 4.39 -7.22
C HIS A 101 -26.76 3.44 -7.65
N ASP A 102 -25.70 4.03 -8.20
CA ASP A 102 -24.49 3.30 -8.57
C ASP A 102 -23.42 3.53 -7.50
N GLU A 103 -22.76 2.45 -7.09
CA GLU A 103 -21.65 2.46 -6.11
C GLU A 103 -20.48 1.66 -6.70
N GLU A 104 -19.26 2.09 -6.41
CA GLU A 104 -18.06 1.29 -6.68
C GLU A 104 -17.55 0.70 -5.37
N PHE A 105 -17.32 -0.61 -5.39
CA PHE A 105 -16.74 -1.33 -4.28
C PHE A 105 -15.33 -1.79 -4.63
N GLU A 106 -14.36 -1.31 -3.87
CA GLU A 106 -12.96 -1.66 -4.03
C GLU A 106 -12.50 -2.57 -2.90
N ALA A 107 -11.83 -3.66 -3.26
CA ALA A 107 -11.43 -4.69 -2.31
C ALA A 107 -10.08 -5.31 -2.60
N VAL A 108 -9.46 -5.80 -1.54
CA VAL A 108 -8.29 -6.67 -1.57
C VAL A 108 -8.64 -8.02 -0.98
N LEU A 109 -8.30 -9.09 -1.69
CA LEU A 109 -8.41 -10.46 -1.23
C LEU A 109 -7.02 -10.98 -0.88
N PHE A 110 -6.82 -11.21 0.41
CA PHE A 110 -5.61 -11.78 0.98
C PHE A 110 -5.95 -12.49 2.31
N PRO A 111 -5.32 -13.63 2.64
CA PRO A 111 -4.37 -14.39 1.83
C PRO A 111 -5.04 -15.18 0.70
N LEU A 112 -4.27 -15.54 -0.33
CA LEU A 112 -4.73 -16.43 -1.40
C LEU A 112 -4.39 -17.89 -1.09
N GLY A 113 -5.34 -18.78 -1.38
CA GLY A 113 -5.17 -20.22 -1.36
C GLY A 113 -5.90 -20.88 -2.54
N GLU A 114 -5.94 -22.21 -2.57
CA GLU A 114 -6.62 -22.98 -3.63
C GLU A 114 -8.10 -22.54 -3.79
N MET A 115 -8.75 -22.26 -2.65
CA MET A 115 -10.04 -21.59 -2.57
C MET A 115 -9.89 -20.27 -1.82
N VAL A 116 -10.38 -19.19 -2.43
CA VAL A 116 -10.38 -17.85 -1.81
C VAL A 116 -11.70 -17.65 -1.11
N ASP A 117 -11.65 -17.32 0.18
CA ASP A 117 -12.84 -16.91 0.95
C ASP A 117 -13.13 -15.43 0.70
N VAL A 118 -14.04 -15.17 -0.23
CA VAL A 118 -14.46 -13.81 -0.61
C VAL A 118 -15.17 -13.04 0.52
N SER A 119 -15.65 -13.73 1.56
CA SER A 119 -16.25 -13.06 2.72
C SER A 119 -15.23 -12.33 3.60
N ARG A 120 -13.93 -12.60 3.37
CA ARG A 120 -12.81 -11.94 4.04
C ARG A 120 -12.19 -10.83 3.20
N ALA A 121 -12.80 -10.48 2.07
CA ALA A 121 -12.37 -9.36 1.27
C ALA A 121 -12.35 -8.08 2.12
N VAL A 122 -11.22 -7.39 2.12
CA VAL A 122 -11.04 -6.13 2.84
C VAL A 122 -11.43 -5.00 1.90
N ALA A 123 -12.38 -4.16 2.31
CA ALA A 123 -12.72 -2.95 1.58
C ALA A 123 -11.55 -1.97 1.67
N ALA A 124 -11.02 -1.53 0.54
CA ALA A 124 -9.87 -0.64 0.50
C ALA A 124 -10.04 0.34 -0.67
N ASP A 125 -9.99 1.64 -0.37
CA ASP A 125 -10.01 2.72 -1.37
C ASP A 125 -8.63 2.80 -2.02
N TRP A 126 -8.41 2.00 -3.07
CA TRP A 126 -7.13 1.91 -3.77
C TRP A 126 -7.23 2.63 -5.10
N ASP A 127 -6.18 3.35 -5.47
CA ASP A 127 -6.08 3.97 -6.78
C ASP A 127 -4.86 3.48 -7.59
N ASP A 128 -4.74 3.93 -8.83
CA ASP A 128 -3.68 3.50 -9.73
C ASP A 128 -2.26 3.79 -9.19
N ARG A 129 -2.10 4.77 -8.28
CA ARG A 129 -0.83 5.12 -7.64
C ARG A 129 -0.43 4.09 -6.59
N ASP A 130 -1.40 3.43 -5.97
CA ASP A 130 -1.16 2.34 -5.03
C ASP A 130 -0.69 1.07 -5.74
N LEU A 131 -0.88 0.96 -7.06
CA LEU A 131 -0.67 -0.26 -7.85
C LEU A 131 0.43 -0.06 -8.91
N ARG A 132 1.68 -0.11 -8.46
CA ARG A 132 2.87 0.10 -9.30
C ARG A 132 3.02 -1.01 -10.35
N VAL A 133 3.45 -0.63 -11.56
CA VAL A 133 3.69 -1.55 -12.68
C VAL A 133 5.11 -2.13 -12.62
N ASP A 134 6.07 -1.30 -12.20
CA ASP A 134 7.48 -1.69 -12.18
C ASP A 134 7.76 -2.75 -11.13
N THR A 135 8.50 -3.78 -11.53
CA THR A 135 8.96 -4.81 -10.60
C THR A 135 9.91 -4.22 -9.58
N PRO A 136 9.66 -4.40 -8.27
CA PRO A 136 10.56 -3.94 -7.22
C PRO A 136 11.95 -4.54 -7.37
N ALA A 137 12.98 -3.73 -7.11
CA ALA A 137 14.35 -4.21 -7.14
C ALA A 137 14.53 -5.33 -6.09
N GLN A 138 15.18 -6.43 -6.50
CA GLN A 138 15.45 -7.58 -5.62
C GLN A 138 14.19 -8.23 -5.03
N ALA A 139 13.07 -8.23 -5.77
CA ALA A 139 11.84 -8.87 -5.34
C ALA A 139 12.06 -10.38 -5.06
N VAL A 140 11.64 -10.81 -3.87
CA VAL A 140 11.54 -12.22 -3.49
C VAL A 140 10.05 -12.52 -3.30
N TYR A 141 9.52 -13.47 -4.06
CA TYR A 141 8.10 -13.80 -4.06
C TYR A 141 7.85 -15.05 -3.23
N ARG A 142 6.88 -14.98 -2.31
CA ARG A 142 6.36 -16.17 -1.63
C ARG A 142 5.51 -16.99 -2.59
N LEU A 143 5.75 -18.29 -2.62
CA LEU A 143 4.94 -19.24 -3.37
C LEU A 143 3.56 -19.37 -2.71
N THR A 144 2.52 -19.38 -3.55
CA THR A 144 1.13 -19.56 -3.12
C THR A 144 0.58 -20.88 -3.66
N ASP A 145 -0.31 -21.50 -2.90
CA ASP A 145 -1.09 -22.67 -3.34
C ASP A 145 -2.24 -22.28 -4.28
N ALA A 146 -2.56 -20.98 -4.39
CA ALA A 146 -3.57 -20.50 -5.31
C ALA A 146 -3.15 -20.78 -6.77
N PRO A 147 -4.05 -21.34 -7.61
CA PRO A 147 -3.74 -21.68 -9.00
C PRO A 147 -3.72 -20.43 -9.92
N ILE A 148 -2.90 -19.44 -9.58
CA ILE A 148 -2.80 -18.11 -10.23
C ILE A 148 -2.35 -18.15 -11.70
N LYS A 149 -1.79 -19.27 -12.16
CA LYS A 149 -1.52 -19.52 -13.59
C LYS A 149 -2.77 -19.88 -14.41
N THR A 150 -3.90 -20.11 -13.76
CA THR A 150 -5.11 -20.68 -14.38
C THR A 150 -6.21 -19.63 -14.48
N ALA A 151 -6.67 -19.29 -15.69
CA ALA A 151 -7.75 -18.31 -15.87
C ALA A 151 -9.07 -18.68 -15.15
N ALA A 152 -9.33 -19.98 -14.96
CA ALA A 152 -10.51 -20.46 -14.24
C ALA A 152 -10.52 -20.09 -12.74
N PHE A 153 -9.35 -19.83 -12.15
CA PHE A 153 -9.22 -19.33 -10.78
C PHE A 153 -9.85 -17.94 -10.65
N PHE A 154 -9.40 -16.99 -11.48
CA PHE A 154 -9.89 -15.61 -11.45
C PHE A 154 -11.39 -15.52 -11.75
N LYS A 155 -11.88 -16.25 -12.76
CA LYS A 155 -13.32 -16.31 -13.09
C LYS A 155 -14.17 -16.82 -11.92
N ARG A 156 -13.63 -17.75 -11.12
CA ARG A 156 -14.30 -18.25 -9.92
C ARG A 156 -14.35 -17.17 -8.85
N VAL A 157 -13.20 -16.54 -8.53
CA VAL A 157 -13.13 -15.48 -7.53
C VAL A 157 -14.03 -14.30 -7.90
N GLU A 158 -14.04 -13.88 -9.16
CA GLU A 158 -14.91 -12.82 -9.69
C GLU A 158 -16.39 -13.14 -9.44
N ARG A 159 -16.85 -14.33 -9.87
CA ARG A 159 -18.23 -14.78 -9.65
C ARG A 159 -18.56 -14.83 -8.17
N ASP A 160 -17.71 -15.45 -7.36
CA ASP A 160 -17.98 -15.67 -5.94
C ASP A 160 -18.02 -14.31 -5.19
N LEU A 161 -17.16 -13.35 -5.57
CA LEU A 161 -17.17 -11.99 -5.01
C LEU A 161 -18.43 -11.23 -5.40
N VAL A 162 -18.85 -11.28 -6.67
CA VAL A 162 -20.10 -10.64 -7.13
C VAL A 162 -21.31 -11.25 -6.42
N ASP A 163 -21.37 -12.58 -6.32
CA ASP A 163 -22.43 -13.29 -5.61
C ASP A 163 -22.47 -12.91 -4.13
N HIS A 164 -21.31 -12.79 -3.49
CA HIS A 164 -21.20 -12.37 -2.10
C HIS A 164 -21.71 -10.94 -1.91
N LEU A 165 -21.18 -9.98 -2.67
CA LEU A 165 -21.55 -8.57 -2.57
C LEU A 165 -23.03 -8.36 -2.85
N THR A 166 -23.60 -9.04 -3.85
CA THR A 166 -25.03 -8.97 -4.16
C THR A 166 -25.90 -9.42 -2.98
N ARG A 167 -25.42 -10.35 -2.15
CA ARG A 167 -26.15 -10.85 -0.98
C ARG A 167 -25.99 -9.97 0.26
N ILE A 168 -24.83 -9.35 0.44
CA ILE A 168 -24.49 -8.64 1.69
C ILE A 168 -24.59 -7.12 1.61
N ARG A 169 -24.48 -6.54 0.41
CA ARG A 169 -24.55 -5.09 0.24
C ARG A 169 -26.00 -4.65 0.15
N THR A 170 -26.34 -3.69 0.99
CA THR A 170 -27.67 -3.08 1.05
C THR A 170 -27.52 -1.59 1.22
N ILE A 171 -28.51 -0.84 0.73
CA ILE A 171 -28.64 0.58 1.01
C ILE A 171 -29.86 0.80 1.88
N GLU A 172 -29.73 1.65 2.89
CA GLU A 172 -30.84 2.04 3.74
C GLU A 172 -31.42 3.36 3.24
N ILE A 173 -32.74 3.38 3.07
CA ILE A 173 -33.52 4.58 2.74
C ILE A 173 -34.67 4.71 3.71
N GLN A 174 -35.00 5.95 4.05
CA GLN A 174 -36.14 6.28 4.90
C GLN A 174 -37.39 6.42 4.05
N VAL A 175 -38.55 6.15 4.66
CA VAL A 175 -39.84 6.22 3.97
C VAL A 175 -40.89 6.94 4.82
N ASN A 176 -41.60 7.88 4.19
CA ASN A 176 -42.87 8.39 4.69
C ASN A 176 -43.98 7.75 3.85
N SER A 177 -44.62 6.73 4.40
CA SER A 177 -45.64 5.94 3.70
C SER A 177 -46.93 6.72 3.40
N GLN A 178 -47.27 7.72 4.22
CA GLN A 178 -48.44 8.56 4.02
C GLN A 178 -48.27 9.47 2.81
N LEU A 179 -47.08 10.09 2.68
CA LEU A 179 -46.75 10.97 1.56
C LEU A 179 -46.20 10.23 0.33
N LYS A 180 -45.96 8.91 0.45
CA LYS A 180 -45.23 8.10 -0.54
C LYS A 180 -43.87 8.71 -0.91
N LEU A 181 -43.21 9.30 0.07
CA LEU A 181 -41.89 9.90 -0.09
C LEU A 181 -40.81 8.97 0.43
N TYR A 182 -39.70 8.93 -0.29
CA TYR A 182 -38.50 8.17 0.05
C TYR A 182 -37.32 9.12 0.19
N SER A 183 -36.40 8.81 1.09
CA SER A 183 -35.14 9.54 1.19
C SER A 183 -34.23 9.17 0.03
N ARG A 184 -33.28 10.06 -0.27
CA ARG A 184 -32.16 9.76 -1.16
C ARG A 184 -31.12 8.92 -0.42
N PRO A 185 -30.25 8.17 -1.12
CA PRO A 185 -29.10 7.50 -0.49
C PRO A 185 -28.23 8.51 0.26
N GLY A 186 -27.84 8.18 1.49
CA GLY A 186 -27.02 9.05 2.34
C GLY A 186 -27.74 10.30 2.87
N GLU A 187 -29.02 10.51 2.56
CA GLU A 187 -29.78 11.63 3.11
C GLU A 187 -30.03 11.43 4.61
N GLY A 188 -29.57 12.39 5.42
CA GLY A 188 -29.81 12.38 6.86
C GLY A 188 -31.29 12.50 7.23
N ALA A 189 -31.67 11.92 8.37
CA ALA A 189 -33.06 11.89 8.84
C ALA A 189 -33.70 13.28 8.97
N ASP A 190 -32.98 14.27 9.49
CA ASP A 190 -33.50 15.63 9.63
C ASP A 190 -33.80 16.27 8.27
N ALA A 191 -32.92 16.09 7.27
CA ALA A 191 -33.12 16.62 5.93
C ALA A 191 -34.33 15.96 5.25
N PHE A 192 -34.47 14.64 5.39
CA PHE A 192 -35.63 13.91 4.89
C PHE A 192 -36.93 14.34 5.58
N TYR A 193 -36.89 14.53 6.91
CA TYR A 193 -38.03 15.01 7.69
C TYR A 193 -38.47 16.40 7.24
N GLN A 194 -37.53 17.33 7.04
CA GLN A 194 -37.84 18.67 6.55
C GLN A 194 -38.51 18.63 5.17
N ARG A 195 -38.04 17.76 4.27
CA ARG A 195 -38.72 17.55 2.97
C ARG A 195 -40.13 16.99 3.12
N CYS A 196 -40.32 16.04 4.04
CA CYS A 196 -41.66 15.53 4.32
C CYS A 196 -42.57 16.63 4.88
N TYR A 197 -42.06 17.45 5.80
CA TYR A 197 -42.80 18.56 6.40
C TYR A 197 -43.20 19.61 5.36
N GLN A 198 -42.32 19.94 4.41
CA GLN A 198 -42.61 20.87 3.31
C GLN A 198 -43.63 20.32 2.30
N ALA A 199 -43.83 19.00 2.26
CA ALA A 199 -44.74 18.33 1.32
C ALA A 199 -46.08 17.91 1.94
N ALA A 200 -46.24 18.06 3.26
CA ALA A 200 -47.45 17.75 4.03
C ALA A 200 -48.43 18.92 4.02
#